data_AF-A0A536NZ67-F1
#
_entry.id   AF-A0A536NZ67-F1
#
_cell.length_a   1.000
_cell.length_b   1.000
_cell.length_c   1.000
_cell.angle_alpha   90.00
_cell.angle_beta   90.00
_cell.angle_gamma   90.00
#
_symmetry.space_group_name_H-M   'P 1'
#
loop_
_entity.id
_entity.type
_entity.pdbx_description
1 polymer ?
#
loop_
_entity_poly.entity_id
_entity_poly.type
_entity_poly.pdbx_seq_one_letter_code
_entity_poly.pdbx_strand_id
1 'polypeptide(L)'
;MLEPDLISRALAGAPSGMAVAAGRWDDQAGFALLASIEVTTEGALLCALRHTIPFDAVELASARAAAELLALSIADGRAVGQAQRDVASSADRLALHSELLRGLEEARDVSTLLARAADEIATRIGAAATSIMLVEGDTLRLRASVGLPPEIALGYEQPLDEGIAGWVATSGEAVRLRGPVAEARFQGSDPNAGESIILPLRAKDRVLGVLNVKRPTGELGFDEKVGVLETMANDLGVTLRAVGAIAGLEREHRAGRGGSRPRRGRRPRRRRPDPRRARQGRAVAGSGARGGRPSRSGGSRLGAGRLRARTPVRG
;
A
#
# COMPACT_ATOMS: atom_id res chain seq x y z
N MET A 1 -37.84 -29.61 -12.56
CA MET A 1 -37.55 -28.18 -12.34
C MET A 1 -38.87 -27.56 -11.97
N LEU A 2 -38.97 -26.89 -10.83
CA LEU A 2 -40.23 -26.27 -10.40
C LEU A 2 -40.59 -25.14 -11.37
N GLU A 3 -41.89 -24.85 -11.54
CA GLU A 3 -42.31 -23.76 -12.43
C GLU A 3 -41.89 -22.40 -11.85
N PRO A 4 -41.43 -21.45 -12.69
CA PRO A 4 -40.94 -20.14 -12.21
C PRO A 4 -41.98 -19.36 -11.39
N ASP A 5 -43.26 -19.37 -11.79
CA ASP A 5 -44.35 -18.69 -11.07
C ASP A 5 -44.49 -19.22 -9.63
N LEU A 6 -44.29 -20.52 -9.45
CA LEU A 6 -44.45 -21.21 -8.16
C LEU A 6 -43.31 -20.81 -7.19
N ILE A 7 -42.10 -20.62 -7.71
CA ILE A 7 -40.95 -20.09 -6.96
C ILE A 7 -41.21 -18.62 -6.59
N SER A 8 -41.64 -17.80 -7.55
CA SER A 8 -41.93 -16.37 -7.31
C SER A 8 -43.04 -16.15 -6.28
N ARG A 9 -44.10 -16.97 -6.29
CA ARG A 9 -45.18 -16.90 -5.29
C ARG A 9 -44.76 -17.33 -3.89
N ALA A 10 -43.89 -18.34 -3.77
CA ALA A 10 -43.36 -18.77 -2.47
C ALA A 10 -42.44 -17.71 -1.85
N LEU A 11 -41.59 -17.06 -2.66
CA LEU A 11 -40.75 -15.94 -2.24
C LEU A 11 -41.55 -14.70 -1.83
N ALA A 12 -42.80 -14.56 -2.28
CA ALA A 12 -43.72 -13.50 -1.88
C ALA A 12 -44.48 -13.78 -0.56
N GLY A 13 -44.09 -14.81 0.21
CA GLY A 13 -44.58 -15.06 1.57
C GLY A 13 -45.90 -15.83 1.69
N ALA A 14 -46.48 -16.31 0.58
CA ALA A 14 -47.67 -17.15 0.61
C ALA A 14 -47.29 -18.65 0.75
N PRO A 15 -47.52 -19.30 1.91
CA PRO A 15 -47.22 -20.74 2.06
C PRO A 15 -48.17 -21.54 1.19
N SER A 16 -47.62 -22.22 0.18
CA SER A 16 -48.42 -22.92 -0.83
C SER A 16 -47.98 -24.39 -0.94
N GLY A 17 -48.70 -25.27 -0.24
CA GLY A 17 -48.73 -26.69 -0.59
C GLY A 17 -49.56 -26.85 -1.86
N MET A 18 -48.91 -27.04 -3.01
CA MET A 18 -49.59 -27.13 -4.30
C MET A 18 -49.17 -28.37 -5.07
N ALA A 19 -50.11 -28.91 -5.85
CA ALA A 19 -49.79 -29.86 -6.90
C ALA A 19 -48.85 -29.18 -7.90
N VAL A 20 -47.80 -29.89 -8.31
CA VAL A 20 -46.86 -29.47 -9.35
C VAL A 20 -47.01 -30.39 -10.54
N ALA A 21 -46.93 -29.83 -11.75
CA ALA A 21 -46.91 -30.63 -12.96
C ALA A 21 -45.77 -31.68 -12.88
N ALA A 22 -46.15 -32.95 -12.99
CA ALA A 22 -45.24 -34.08 -12.92
C ALA A 22 -44.39 -34.16 -14.19
N GLY A 23 -43.34 -33.33 -14.25
CA GLY A 23 -42.45 -33.29 -15.42
C GLY A 23 -41.51 -34.50 -15.49
N ARG A 24 -40.60 -34.64 -14.49
CA ARG A 24 -39.54 -35.66 -14.49
C ARG A 24 -39.86 -36.89 -13.63
N TRP A 25 -41.11 -37.07 -13.26
CA TRP A 25 -41.57 -37.98 -12.19
C TRP A 25 -42.63 -38.97 -12.70
N ASP A 26 -42.41 -39.48 -13.92
CA ASP A 26 -43.34 -40.32 -14.68
C ASP A 26 -44.78 -39.76 -14.73
N ASP A 27 -45.78 -40.61 -14.96
CA ASP A 27 -47.19 -40.21 -15.13
C ASP A 27 -47.90 -39.95 -13.77
N GLN A 28 -47.17 -39.97 -12.65
CA GLN A 28 -47.69 -39.78 -11.28
C GLN A 28 -47.67 -38.31 -10.81
N ALA A 29 -48.80 -37.82 -10.28
CA ALA A 29 -48.94 -36.43 -9.83
C ALA A 29 -48.07 -36.08 -8.60
N GLY A 30 -47.10 -35.20 -8.78
CA GLY A 30 -46.24 -34.69 -7.71
C GLY A 30 -46.85 -33.52 -6.91
N PHE A 31 -46.47 -33.42 -5.64
CA PHE A 31 -46.81 -32.32 -4.75
C PHE A 31 -45.54 -31.66 -4.20
N ALA A 32 -45.55 -30.34 -4.12
CA ALA A 32 -44.48 -29.54 -3.53
C ALA A 32 -44.99 -28.72 -2.35
N LEU A 33 -44.18 -28.66 -1.30
CA LEU A 33 -44.29 -27.70 -0.22
C LEU A 33 -43.09 -26.76 -0.33
N LEU A 34 -43.37 -25.45 -0.42
CA LEU A 34 -42.39 -24.40 -0.32
C LEU A 34 -42.67 -23.50 0.89
N ALA A 35 -41.63 -23.18 1.66
CA ALA A 35 -41.67 -22.17 2.71
C ALA A 35 -40.49 -21.20 2.55
N SER A 36 -40.76 -19.90 2.65
CA SER A 36 -39.75 -18.84 2.54
C SER A 36 -38.87 -18.81 3.80
N ILE A 37 -37.56 -18.76 3.58
CA ILE A 37 -36.55 -18.44 4.59
C ILE A 37 -36.13 -17.00 4.30
N GLU A 38 -36.72 -16.05 5.02
CA GLU A 38 -36.44 -14.63 4.85
C GLU A 38 -35.05 -14.29 5.42
N VAL A 39 -34.08 -14.10 4.52
CA VAL A 39 -32.73 -13.63 4.87
C VAL A 39 -32.47 -12.30 4.18
N THR A 40 -31.82 -11.37 4.89
CA THR A 40 -31.75 -9.93 4.58
C THR A 40 -31.11 -9.53 3.24
N THR A 41 -30.54 -10.47 2.48
CA THR A 41 -29.82 -10.19 1.22
C THR A 41 -30.18 -11.10 0.06
N GLU A 42 -30.64 -12.33 0.33
CA GLU A 42 -30.97 -13.36 -0.67
C GLU A 42 -32.09 -14.23 -0.10
N GLY A 43 -33.19 -14.37 -0.82
CA GLY A 43 -34.30 -15.23 -0.40
C GLY A 43 -33.96 -16.71 -0.60
N ALA A 44 -34.08 -17.51 0.46
CA ALA A 44 -33.92 -18.96 0.41
C ALA A 44 -35.29 -19.65 0.56
N LEU A 45 -35.40 -20.90 0.08
CA LEU A 45 -36.62 -21.69 0.14
C LEU A 45 -36.34 -23.05 0.79
N LEU A 46 -37.12 -23.40 1.81
CA LEU A 46 -37.27 -24.79 2.24
C LEU A 46 -38.23 -25.47 1.26
N CYS A 47 -37.80 -26.60 0.68
CA CYS A 47 -38.55 -27.34 -0.33
C CYS A 47 -38.67 -28.82 0.07
N ALA A 48 -39.89 -29.35 0.07
CA ALA A 48 -40.18 -30.77 0.18
C ALA A 48 -41.06 -31.22 -0.99
N LEU A 49 -40.82 -32.42 -1.51
CA LEU A 49 -41.50 -32.98 -2.68
C LEU A 49 -42.01 -34.40 -2.38
N ARG A 50 -43.22 -34.77 -2.84
CA ARG A 50 -43.75 -36.14 -2.70
C ARG A 50 -44.69 -36.54 -3.84
N HIS A 51 -44.84 -37.85 -4.10
CA HIS A 51 -45.43 -38.40 -5.33
C HIS A 51 -46.92 -38.78 -5.28
N THR A 52 -47.56 -38.83 -4.09
CA THR A 52 -48.91 -39.42 -3.93
C THR A 52 -49.78 -38.66 -2.93
N ILE A 53 -49.15 -38.18 -1.86
CA ILE A 53 -49.63 -37.30 -0.78
C ILE A 53 -49.87 -35.81 -1.17
N PRO A 54 -51.06 -35.19 -1.28
CA PRO A 54 -51.18 -33.75 -1.00
C PRO A 54 -50.73 -33.42 0.43
N PHE A 55 -49.81 -32.44 0.64
CA PHE A 55 -49.33 -32.04 1.98
C PHE A 55 -50.46 -31.44 2.85
N ASP A 56 -50.54 -31.81 4.12
CA ASP A 56 -51.59 -31.34 5.03
C ASP A 56 -51.25 -30.03 5.76
N ALA A 57 -52.24 -29.44 6.43
CA ALA A 57 -52.09 -28.15 7.12
C ALA A 57 -51.07 -28.17 8.27
N VAL A 58 -50.86 -29.32 8.93
CA VAL A 58 -49.88 -29.51 10.00
C VAL A 58 -48.47 -29.63 9.42
N GLU A 59 -48.31 -30.30 8.28
CA GLU A 59 -47.06 -30.35 7.52
C GLU A 59 -46.66 -28.95 7.03
N LEU A 60 -47.60 -28.17 6.49
CA LEU A 60 -47.38 -26.77 6.09
C LEU A 60 -46.98 -25.88 7.28
N ALA A 61 -47.66 -25.99 8.41
CA ALA A 61 -47.33 -25.22 9.62
C ALA A 61 -45.96 -25.61 10.19
N SER A 62 -45.63 -26.90 10.22
CA SER A 62 -44.34 -27.43 10.68
C SER A 62 -43.19 -26.93 9.81
N ALA A 63 -43.34 -26.96 8.48
CA ALA A 63 -42.34 -26.49 7.54
C ALA A 63 -42.14 -24.97 7.61
N ARG A 64 -43.21 -24.21 7.85
CA ARG A 64 -43.12 -22.76 8.11
C ARG A 64 -42.32 -22.47 9.39
N ALA A 65 -42.66 -23.12 10.50
CA ALA A 65 -41.93 -22.94 11.76
C ALA A 65 -40.44 -23.34 11.63
N ALA A 66 -40.14 -24.40 10.87
CA ALA A 66 -38.77 -24.78 10.55
C ALA A 66 -38.04 -23.71 9.70
N ALA A 67 -38.71 -23.13 8.70
CA ALA A 67 -38.15 -22.06 7.88
C ALA A 67 -37.87 -20.77 8.69
N GLU A 68 -38.76 -20.40 9.61
CA GLU A 68 -38.59 -19.26 10.53
C GLU A 68 -37.40 -19.50 11.49
N LEU A 69 -37.25 -20.71 12.05
CA LEU A 69 -36.09 -21.08 12.88
C LEU A 69 -34.77 -21.09 12.09
N LEU A 70 -34.79 -21.57 10.84
CA LEU A 70 -33.63 -21.53 9.95
C LEU A 70 -33.23 -20.10 9.61
N ALA A 71 -34.20 -19.21 9.34
CA ALA A 71 -33.94 -17.79 9.06
C ALA A 71 -33.22 -17.12 10.23
N LEU A 72 -33.69 -17.34 11.47
CA LEU A 72 -33.04 -16.83 12.68
C LEU A 72 -31.61 -17.37 12.85
N SER A 73 -31.42 -18.70 12.74
CA SER A 73 -30.11 -19.34 12.88
C SER A 73 -29.10 -18.88 11.81
N ILE A 74 -29.56 -18.65 10.59
CA ILE A 74 -28.75 -18.09 9.49
C ILE A 74 -28.40 -16.62 9.76
N ALA A 75 -29.34 -15.81 10.25
CA ALA A 75 -29.11 -14.42 10.59
C ALA A 75 -28.08 -14.28 11.74
N ASP A 76 -28.25 -15.03 12.83
CA ASP A 76 -27.31 -15.07 13.95
C ASP A 76 -25.93 -15.57 13.52
N GLY A 77 -25.87 -16.66 12.75
CA GLY A 77 -24.61 -17.18 12.21
C GLY A 77 -23.87 -16.18 11.31
N ARG A 78 -24.60 -15.42 10.49
CA ARG A 78 -24.03 -14.32 9.67
C ARG A 78 -23.55 -13.15 10.53
N ALA A 79 -24.31 -12.76 11.55
CA ALA A 79 -23.94 -11.68 12.48
C ALA A 79 -22.68 -12.04 13.29
N VAL A 80 -22.63 -13.24 13.86
CA VAL A 80 -21.44 -13.77 14.56
C VAL A 80 -20.25 -13.87 13.60
N GLY A 81 -20.44 -14.40 12.39
CA GLY A 81 -19.38 -14.48 11.39
C GLY A 81 -18.84 -13.12 10.95
N GLN A 82 -19.69 -12.08 10.88
CA GLN A 82 -19.24 -10.71 10.61
C GLN A 82 -18.48 -10.14 11.80
N ALA A 83 -19.01 -10.23 13.02
CA ALA A 83 -18.32 -9.77 14.22
C ALA A 83 -16.96 -10.47 14.42
N GLN A 84 -16.85 -11.76 14.08
CA GLN A 84 -15.58 -12.48 14.08
C GLN A 84 -14.58 -11.94 13.03
N ARG A 85 -15.04 -11.61 11.81
CA ARG A 85 -14.20 -10.96 10.79
C ARG A 85 -13.74 -9.57 11.24
N ASP A 86 -14.62 -8.80 11.86
CA ASP A 86 -14.31 -7.45 12.36
C ASP A 86 -13.28 -7.50 13.52
N VAL A 87 -13.43 -8.47 14.43
CA VAL A 87 -12.46 -8.75 15.50
C VAL A 87 -11.12 -9.25 14.94
N ALA A 88 -11.13 -10.16 13.96
CA ALA A 88 -9.92 -10.65 13.32
C ALA A 88 -9.17 -9.53 12.59
N SER A 89 -9.87 -8.70 11.81
CA SER A 89 -9.30 -7.51 11.16
C SER A 89 -8.74 -6.51 12.19
N SER A 90 -9.43 -6.32 13.32
CA SER A 90 -8.95 -5.46 14.40
C SER A 90 -7.69 -6.01 15.07
N ALA A 91 -7.59 -7.34 15.25
CA ALA A 91 -6.42 -8.02 15.77
C ALA A 91 -5.22 -7.93 14.80
N ASP A 92 -5.44 -8.16 13.50
CA ASP A 92 -4.41 -7.99 12.46
C ASP A 92 -3.86 -6.56 12.43
N ARG A 93 -4.74 -5.55 12.52
CA ARG A 93 -4.33 -4.14 12.62
C ARG A 93 -3.53 -3.85 13.88
N LEU A 94 -3.89 -4.44 15.01
CA LEU A 94 -3.17 -4.26 16.28
C LEU A 94 -1.80 -4.97 16.27
N ALA A 95 -1.71 -6.13 15.61
CA ALA A 95 -0.45 -6.85 15.37
C ALA A 95 0.48 -6.02 14.47
N LEU A 96 -0.01 -5.55 13.31
CA LEU A 96 0.71 -4.65 12.41
C LEU A 96 1.19 -3.38 13.13
N HIS A 97 0.32 -2.75 13.92
CA HIS A 97 0.70 -1.58 14.72
C HIS A 97 1.83 -1.90 15.71
N SER A 98 1.77 -3.06 16.37
CA SER A 98 2.80 -3.52 17.31
C SER A 98 4.12 -3.87 16.62
N GLU A 99 4.07 -4.46 15.43
CA GLU A 99 5.25 -4.76 14.60
C GLU A 99 5.91 -3.49 14.07
N LEU A 100 5.11 -2.49 13.65
CA LEU A 100 5.59 -1.16 13.30
C LEU A 100 6.20 -0.43 14.50
N LEU A 101 5.56 -0.43 15.68
CA LEU A 101 6.11 0.16 16.91
C LEU A 101 7.44 -0.50 17.31
N ARG A 102 7.53 -1.83 17.31
CA ARG A 102 8.80 -2.54 17.53
C ARG A 102 9.84 -2.20 16.46
N GLY A 103 9.37 -2.05 15.21
CA GLY A 103 10.16 -1.54 14.10
C GLY A 103 10.73 -0.15 14.36
N LEU A 104 9.99 0.74 15.02
CA LEU A 104 10.42 2.10 15.39
C LEU A 104 11.41 2.10 16.57
N GLU A 105 11.23 1.23 17.56
CA GLU A 105 12.18 1.08 18.67
C GLU A 105 13.54 0.54 18.19
N GLU A 106 13.53 -0.33 17.17
CA GLU A 106 14.75 -0.82 16.50
C GLU A 106 15.31 0.17 15.46
N ALA A 107 14.45 0.88 14.71
CA ALA A 107 14.85 1.74 13.60
C ALA A 107 15.12 3.19 14.01
N ARG A 108 16.39 3.47 14.32
CA ARG A 108 16.95 4.84 14.30
C ARG A 108 17.01 5.49 12.90
N ASP A 109 16.51 4.82 11.87
CA ASP A 109 16.52 5.27 10.47
C ASP A 109 15.18 4.94 9.78
N VAL A 110 14.54 6.00 9.24
CA VAL A 110 13.33 5.92 8.39
C VAL A 110 13.50 4.93 7.25
N SER A 111 14.70 4.82 6.70
CA SER A 111 15.01 3.97 5.55
C SER A 111 14.82 2.48 5.87
N THR A 112 15.20 2.05 7.08
CA THR A 112 15.00 0.66 7.56
C THR A 112 13.53 0.34 7.76
N LEU A 113 12.75 1.27 8.32
CA LEU A 113 11.30 1.12 8.48
C LEU A 113 10.61 0.93 7.12
N LEU A 114 10.93 1.80 6.16
CA LEU A 114 10.35 1.76 4.82
C LEU A 114 10.73 0.47 4.07
N ALA A 115 11.96 -0.01 4.22
CA ALA A 115 12.40 -1.27 3.64
C ALA A 115 11.60 -2.47 4.19
N ARG A 116 11.44 -2.55 5.53
CA ARG A 116 10.63 -3.59 6.18
C ARG A 116 9.16 -3.53 5.72
N ALA A 117 8.58 -2.34 5.68
CA ALA A 117 7.19 -2.16 5.23
C ALA A 117 6.98 -2.61 3.78
N ALA A 118 7.91 -2.28 2.87
CA ALA A 118 7.82 -2.71 1.46
C ALA A 118 7.90 -4.24 1.30
N ASP A 119 8.77 -4.90 2.08
CA ASP A 119 8.96 -6.36 2.08
C ASP A 119 7.75 -7.11 2.65
N GLU A 120 7.20 -6.61 3.75
CA GLU A 120 6.01 -7.17 4.39
C GLU A 120 4.76 -7.01 3.52
N ILE A 121 4.56 -5.83 2.91
CA ILE A 121 3.49 -5.59 1.95
C ILE A 121 3.64 -6.52 0.75
N ALA A 122 4.84 -6.65 0.17
CA ALA A 122 5.06 -7.56 -0.95
C ALA A 122 4.70 -9.01 -0.59
N THR A 123 5.10 -9.47 0.59
CA THR A 123 4.87 -10.82 1.11
C THR A 123 3.39 -11.11 1.40
N ARG A 124 2.72 -10.29 2.22
CA ARG A 124 1.30 -10.49 2.60
C ARG A 124 0.35 -10.39 1.40
N ILE A 125 0.68 -9.54 0.43
CA ILE A 125 -0.18 -9.29 -0.74
C ILE A 125 0.10 -10.27 -1.87
N GLY A 126 1.32 -10.81 -1.99
CA GLY A 126 1.76 -11.59 -3.14
C GLY A 126 2.07 -10.68 -4.34
N ALA A 127 2.73 -9.55 -4.07
CA ALA A 127 3.07 -8.56 -5.09
C ALA A 127 4.28 -9.00 -5.92
N ALA A 128 4.27 -8.69 -7.23
CA ALA A 128 5.45 -8.83 -8.08
C ALA A 128 6.48 -7.72 -7.78
N ALA A 129 5.98 -6.50 -7.51
CA ALA A 129 6.79 -5.39 -7.07
C ALA A 129 6.02 -4.48 -6.11
N THR A 130 6.74 -3.87 -5.17
CA THR A 130 6.24 -2.84 -4.25
C THR A 130 7.26 -1.71 -4.20
N SER A 131 6.81 -0.45 -4.15
CA SER A 131 7.69 0.69 -3.94
C SER A 131 7.06 1.77 -3.09
N ILE A 132 7.90 2.46 -2.32
CA ILE A 132 7.51 3.59 -1.48
C ILE A 132 8.37 4.80 -1.86
N MET A 133 7.70 5.86 -2.32
CA MET A 133 8.33 7.13 -2.67
C MET A 133 7.87 8.22 -1.69
N LEU A 134 8.77 9.09 -1.25
CA LEU A 134 8.42 10.22 -0.37
C LEU A 134 8.49 11.55 -1.12
N VAL A 135 7.67 12.52 -0.71
CA VAL A 135 7.68 13.88 -1.25
C VAL A 135 8.88 14.66 -0.69
N GLU A 136 9.83 15.01 -1.54
CA GLU A 136 11.05 15.77 -1.20
C GLU A 136 11.12 17.06 -2.03
N GLY A 137 10.31 18.06 -1.66
CA GLY A 137 10.13 19.28 -2.44
C GLY A 137 9.12 19.06 -3.55
N ASP A 138 9.51 19.35 -4.80
CA ASP A 138 8.67 19.20 -5.99
C ASP A 138 8.82 17.81 -6.66
N THR A 139 9.52 16.87 -6.03
CA THR A 139 9.74 15.50 -6.53
C THR A 139 9.29 14.43 -5.54
N LEU A 140 8.96 13.27 -6.09
CA LEU A 140 8.85 12.00 -5.38
C LEU A 140 10.18 11.26 -5.47
N ARG A 141 10.71 10.86 -4.32
CA ARG A 141 11.98 10.14 -4.23
C ARG A 141 11.76 8.71 -3.74
N LEU A 142 12.31 7.73 -4.46
CA LEU A 142 12.23 6.31 -4.08
C LEU A 142 13.06 6.03 -2.82
N ARG A 143 12.39 5.56 -1.76
CA ARG A 143 13.02 5.30 -0.44
C ARG A 143 13.02 3.83 -0.03
N ALA A 144 12.12 3.01 -0.58
CA ALA A 144 12.15 1.56 -0.46
C ALA A 144 11.49 0.89 -1.67
N SER A 145 11.94 -0.32 -2.01
CA SER A 145 11.38 -1.10 -3.11
C SER A 145 11.72 -2.58 -3.00
N VAL A 146 10.79 -3.42 -3.47
CA VAL A 146 10.95 -4.87 -3.68
C VAL A 146 10.47 -5.19 -5.09
N GLY A 147 11.19 -6.05 -5.81
CA GLY A 147 10.79 -6.53 -7.15
C GLY A 147 10.83 -5.49 -8.28
N LEU A 148 11.37 -4.29 -8.06
CA LEU A 148 11.62 -3.32 -9.13
C LEU A 148 12.80 -3.75 -10.03
N PRO A 149 12.82 -3.31 -11.31
CA PRO A 149 13.98 -3.48 -12.20
C PRO A 149 15.26 -2.84 -11.62
N PRO A 150 16.46 -3.42 -11.83
CA PRO A 150 17.72 -2.92 -11.27
C PRO A 150 18.07 -1.47 -11.65
N GLU A 151 17.52 -0.97 -12.75
CA GLU A 151 17.72 0.39 -13.24
C GLU A 151 17.02 1.44 -12.36
N ILE A 152 15.98 1.04 -11.61
CA ILE A 152 15.23 1.92 -10.71
C ILE A 152 15.78 1.77 -9.28
N ALA A 153 16.95 2.36 -9.06
CA ALA A 153 17.65 2.30 -7.78
C ALA A 153 17.04 3.23 -6.70
N LEU A 154 17.31 2.91 -5.43
CA LEU A 154 16.99 3.79 -4.30
C LEU A 154 17.56 5.20 -4.50
N GLY A 155 16.77 6.22 -4.19
CA GLY A 155 17.09 7.61 -4.45
C GLY A 155 16.72 8.12 -5.84
N TYR A 156 16.14 7.28 -6.73
CA TYR A 156 15.48 7.72 -7.96
C TYR A 156 14.44 8.81 -7.66
N GLU A 157 14.42 9.86 -8.49
CA GLU A 157 13.55 11.03 -8.34
C GLU A 157 12.63 11.16 -9.57
N GLN A 158 11.35 11.42 -9.32
CA GLN A 158 10.31 11.67 -10.32
C GLN A 158 9.60 13.00 -10.00
N PRO A 159 9.36 13.90 -10.96
CA PRO A 159 8.57 15.12 -10.74
C PRO A 159 7.14 14.83 -10.24
N LEU A 160 6.59 15.72 -9.40
CA LEU A 160 5.22 15.59 -8.88
C LEU A 160 4.12 15.79 -9.95
N ASP A 161 4.44 16.45 -11.06
CA ASP A 161 3.55 16.66 -12.21
C ASP A 161 3.61 15.54 -13.26
N GLU A 162 4.50 14.54 -13.07
CA GLU A 162 4.65 13.39 -13.97
C GLU A 162 4.02 12.10 -13.41
N GLY A 163 3.40 11.33 -14.30
CA GLY A 163 2.93 9.96 -14.03
C GLY A 163 1.83 9.82 -12.97
N ILE A 164 1.50 8.56 -12.69
CA ILE A 164 0.42 8.18 -11.75
C ILE A 164 0.83 8.50 -10.31
N ALA A 165 2.09 8.22 -9.96
CA ALA A 165 2.64 8.50 -8.64
C ALA A 165 2.56 10.00 -8.29
N GLY A 166 2.94 10.89 -9.20
CA GLY A 166 2.81 12.34 -9.05
C GLY A 166 1.35 12.78 -8.89
N TRP A 167 0.45 12.24 -9.72
CA TRP A 167 -0.98 12.52 -9.62
C TRP A 167 -1.58 12.09 -8.27
N VAL A 168 -1.24 10.90 -7.75
CA VAL A 168 -1.69 10.43 -6.42
C VAL A 168 -1.07 11.27 -5.30
N ALA A 169 0.17 11.74 -5.45
CA ALA A 169 0.83 12.59 -4.47
C ALA A 169 0.20 14.00 -4.39
N THR A 170 -0.29 14.54 -5.51
CA THR A 170 -0.85 15.89 -5.62
C THR A 170 -2.36 15.96 -5.38
N SER A 171 -3.14 15.05 -5.96
CA SER A 171 -4.59 14.93 -5.66
C SER A 171 -4.85 14.32 -4.28
N GLY A 172 -3.92 13.49 -3.80
CA GLY A 172 -4.12 12.62 -2.67
C GLY A 172 -5.06 11.44 -2.94
N GLU A 173 -5.67 11.30 -4.11
CA GLU A 173 -6.65 10.24 -4.41
C GLU A 173 -5.96 8.93 -4.82
N ALA A 174 -6.49 7.79 -4.37
CA ALA A 174 -5.96 6.48 -4.75
C ALA A 174 -6.26 6.15 -6.22
N VAL A 175 -5.31 5.53 -6.92
CA VAL A 175 -5.50 5.02 -8.29
C VAL A 175 -5.35 3.51 -8.30
N ARG A 176 -6.32 2.83 -8.92
CA ARG A 176 -6.26 1.39 -9.19
C ARG A 176 -6.33 1.13 -10.69
N LEU A 177 -5.40 0.32 -11.16
CA LEU A 177 -5.23 -0.04 -12.56
C LEU A 177 -5.63 -1.51 -12.77
N ARG A 178 -6.32 -1.78 -13.87
CA ARG A 178 -6.65 -3.13 -14.36
C ARG A 178 -6.22 -3.23 -15.82
N GLY A 179 -4.91 -3.32 -16.06
CA GLY A 179 -4.35 -3.37 -17.41
C GLY A 179 -3.92 -2.00 -17.98
N PRO A 180 -3.64 -1.92 -19.29
CA PRO A 180 -2.89 -0.83 -19.91
C PRO A 180 -3.45 0.57 -19.62
N VAL A 181 -2.57 1.48 -19.26
CA VAL A 181 -2.91 2.87 -18.94
C VAL A 181 -3.10 3.66 -20.23
N ALA A 182 -4.34 4.05 -20.53
CA ALA A 182 -4.72 4.85 -21.70
C ALA A 182 -5.19 6.28 -21.33
N GLU A 183 -5.21 6.63 -20.04
CA GLU A 183 -5.76 7.91 -19.58
C GLU A 183 -4.78 9.07 -19.78
N ALA A 184 -5.20 10.09 -20.54
CA ALA A 184 -4.36 11.23 -20.90
C ALA A 184 -3.81 12.06 -19.73
N ARG A 185 -4.38 11.91 -18.51
CA ARG A 185 -3.87 12.55 -17.28
C ARG A 185 -2.58 11.92 -16.74
N PHE A 186 -2.23 10.71 -17.19
CA PHE A 186 -1.05 9.98 -16.71
C PHE A 186 0.07 9.97 -17.75
N GLN A 187 0.67 11.15 -17.98
CA GLN A 187 1.80 11.28 -18.89
C GLN A 187 2.98 10.42 -18.43
N GLY A 188 3.58 9.66 -19.36
CA GLY A 188 4.76 8.84 -19.10
C GLY A 188 4.53 7.49 -18.38
N SER A 189 3.29 7.04 -18.20
CA SER A 189 3.00 5.77 -17.51
C SER A 189 3.46 4.51 -18.26
N ASP A 190 3.89 3.48 -17.52
CA ASP A 190 4.17 2.13 -18.04
C ASP A 190 2.92 1.53 -18.74
N PRO A 191 2.94 1.27 -20.06
CA PRO A 191 1.81 0.64 -20.75
C PRO A 191 1.60 -0.83 -20.34
N ASN A 192 2.58 -1.45 -19.67
CA ASN A 192 2.49 -2.77 -19.04
C ASN A 192 2.29 -2.66 -17.51
N ALA A 193 1.79 -1.54 -17.00
CA ALA A 193 1.18 -1.48 -15.68
C ALA A 193 -0.08 -2.35 -15.70
N GLY A 194 0.06 -3.62 -15.30
CA GLY A 194 -1.02 -4.61 -15.29
C GLY A 194 -2.04 -4.35 -14.19
N GLU A 195 -2.23 -5.31 -13.29
CA GLU A 195 -2.90 -5.01 -12.04
C GLU A 195 -1.95 -4.23 -11.12
N SER A 196 -2.33 -3.03 -10.73
CA SER A 196 -1.56 -2.21 -9.79
C SER A 196 -2.46 -1.28 -8.98
N ILE A 197 -2.01 -0.92 -7.79
CA ILE A 197 -2.67 0.09 -6.95
C ILE A 197 -1.64 1.05 -6.39
N ILE A 198 -1.95 2.35 -6.51
CA ILE A 198 -1.11 3.46 -6.09
C ILE A 198 -1.88 4.22 -5.02
N LEU A 199 -1.33 4.27 -3.82
CA LEU A 199 -1.97 4.76 -2.61
C LEU A 199 -1.20 5.94 -2.00
N PRO A 200 -1.90 6.95 -1.49
CA PRO A 200 -1.29 8.09 -0.82
C PRO A 200 -0.83 7.73 0.60
N LEU A 201 0.38 8.12 0.98
CA LEU A 201 0.85 8.05 2.37
C LEU A 201 0.41 9.32 3.10
N ARG A 202 -0.81 9.32 3.62
CA ARG A 202 -1.45 10.50 4.24
C ARG A 202 -1.13 10.62 5.73
N ALA A 203 -1.04 11.84 6.23
CA ALA A 203 -0.93 12.10 7.66
C ALA A 203 -1.67 13.40 8.04
N LYS A 204 -2.94 13.26 8.45
CA LYS A 204 -3.94 14.35 8.38
C LYS A 204 -4.06 14.86 6.94
N ASP A 205 -4.21 16.16 6.74
CA ASP A 205 -4.52 16.83 5.47
C ASP A 205 -3.32 16.96 4.51
N ARG A 206 -2.27 16.14 4.69
CA ARG A 206 -1.04 16.19 3.88
C ARG A 206 -0.64 14.80 3.42
N VAL A 207 -0.32 14.68 2.13
CA VAL A 207 0.36 13.53 1.54
C VAL A 207 1.88 13.68 1.77
N LEU A 208 2.51 12.64 2.30
CA LEU A 208 3.95 12.58 2.58
C LEU A 208 4.72 11.75 1.55
N GLY A 209 4.01 11.00 0.72
CA GLY A 209 4.57 10.04 -0.23
C GLY A 209 3.49 9.20 -0.87
N VAL A 210 3.90 8.18 -1.62
CA VAL A 210 3.02 7.19 -2.24
C VAL A 210 3.57 5.78 -2.07
N LEU A 211 2.67 4.82 -1.92
CA LEU A 211 2.90 3.38 -2.00
C LEU A 211 2.37 2.88 -3.35
N ASN A 212 3.20 2.19 -4.11
CA ASN A 212 2.79 1.52 -5.35
C ASN A 212 2.95 0.01 -5.17
N VAL A 213 1.93 -0.77 -5.52
CA VAL A 213 1.93 -2.24 -5.44
C VAL A 213 1.48 -2.80 -6.79
N LYS A 214 2.36 -3.55 -7.46
CA LYS A 214 2.12 -4.19 -8.76
C LYS A 214 2.05 -5.71 -8.57
N ARG A 215 1.02 -6.35 -9.11
CA ARG A 215 0.88 -7.82 -9.12
C ARG A 215 1.11 -8.39 -10.52
N PRO A 216 1.50 -9.67 -10.64
CA PRO A 216 1.43 -10.38 -11.91
C PRO A 216 -0.03 -10.46 -12.36
N THR A 217 -0.29 -10.25 -13.65
CA THR A 217 -1.64 -10.36 -14.22
C THR A 217 -2.16 -11.80 -14.11
N GLY A 218 -3.35 -12.00 -13.53
CA GLY A 218 -3.96 -13.31 -13.29
C GLY A 218 -5.42 -13.19 -12.81
N GLU A 219 -6.08 -14.32 -12.54
CA GLU A 219 -7.55 -14.35 -12.35
C GLU A 219 -8.08 -13.73 -11.04
N LEU A 220 -7.24 -13.59 -10.01
CA LEU A 220 -7.65 -13.04 -8.71
C LEU A 220 -7.22 -11.58 -8.59
N GLY A 221 -8.13 -10.64 -8.79
CA GLY A 221 -7.87 -9.20 -8.71
C GLY A 221 -7.46 -8.71 -7.32
N PHE A 222 -7.03 -7.45 -7.21
CA PHE A 222 -6.79 -6.79 -5.91
C PHE A 222 -8.04 -6.63 -5.02
N ASP A 223 -9.26 -6.90 -5.51
CA ASP A 223 -10.53 -6.51 -4.88
C ASP A 223 -10.64 -6.85 -3.38
N GLU A 224 -10.26 -8.07 -2.99
CA GLU A 224 -10.32 -8.53 -1.60
C GLU A 224 -9.22 -7.93 -0.69
N LYS A 225 -8.13 -7.40 -1.27
CA LYS A 225 -6.96 -6.89 -0.56
C LYS A 225 -6.82 -5.35 -0.55
N VAL A 226 -7.70 -4.60 -1.23
CA VAL A 226 -7.62 -3.12 -1.31
C VAL A 226 -7.69 -2.48 0.08
N GLY A 227 -8.68 -2.82 0.90
CA GLY A 227 -8.86 -2.18 2.22
C GLY A 227 -7.70 -2.42 3.19
N VAL A 228 -7.02 -3.57 3.07
CA VAL A 228 -5.78 -3.87 3.83
C VAL A 228 -4.66 -2.94 3.39
N LEU A 229 -4.47 -2.77 2.08
CA LEU A 229 -3.45 -1.88 1.52
C LEU A 229 -3.69 -0.40 1.83
N GLU A 230 -4.94 0.06 1.77
CA GLU A 230 -5.33 1.42 2.18
C GLU A 230 -5.05 1.68 3.65
N THR A 231 -5.34 0.69 4.52
CA THR A 231 -5.01 0.74 5.94
C THR A 231 -3.49 0.84 6.15
N MET A 232 -2.70 -0.03 5.50
CA MET A 232 -1.25 0.00 5.57
C MET A 232 -0.64 1.33 5.08
N ALA A 233 -1.17 1.91 3.99
CA ALA A 233 -0.72 3.19 3.46
C ALA A 233 -1.00 4.35 4.44
N ASN A 234 -2.15 4.34 5.11
CA ASN A 234 -2.51 5.32 6.12
C ASN A 234 -1.64 5.18 7.39
N ASP A 235 -1.49 3.96 7.91
CA ASP A 235 -0.67 3.69 9.11
C ASP A 235 0.81 4.02 8.88
N LEU A 236 1.33 3.77 7.67
CA LEU A 236 2.67 4.18 7.27
C LEU A 236 2.81 5.70 7.18
N GLY A 237 1.82 6.41 6.64
CA GLY A 237 1.80 7.88 6.59
C GLY A 237 1.79 8.52 7.99
N VAL A 238 0.93 8.01 8.91
CA VAL A 238 0.91 8.44 10.32
C VAL A 238 2.28 8.20 10.99
N THR A 239 2.86 7.02 10.79
CA THR A 239 4.17 6.66 11.34
C THR A 239 5.29 7.56 10.81
N LEU A 240 5.34 7.82 9.50
CA LEU A 240 6.32 8.71 8.88
C LEU A 240 6.26 10.14 9.45
N ARG A 241 5.06 10.65 9.74
CA ARG A 241 4.88 11.94 10.40
C ARG A 241 5.46 11.96 11.81
N ALA A 242 5.25 10.89 12.58
CA ALA A 242 5.78 10.78 13.95
C ALA A 242 7.32 10.74 13.95
N VAL A 243 7.94 9.89 13.12
CA VAL A 243 9.41 9.80 13.03
C VAL A 243 10.02 11.10 12.53
N GLY A 244 9.42 11.74 11.52
CA GLY A 244 9.88 13.03 11.01
C GLY A 244 9.88 14.14 12.07
N ALA A 245 8.87 14.16 12.94
CA ALA A 245 8.78 15.11 14.05
C ALA A 245 9.84 14.86 15.13
N ILE A 246 10.03 13.59 15.55
CA ILE A 246 11.06 13.20 16.53
C ILE A 246 12.46 13.58 16.02
N ALA A 247 12.78 13.22 14.78
CA ALA A 247 14.05 13.56 14.15
C ALA A 247 14.27 15.09 14.01
N GLY A 248 13.19 15.87 13.88
CA GLY A 248 13.25 17.34 13.94
C GLY A 248 13.69 17.85 15.31
N LEU A 249 12.98 17.43 16.36
CA LEU A 249 13.26 17.81 17.76
C LEU A 249 14.67 17.38 18.21
N GLU A 250 15.13 16.21 17.78
CA GLU A 250 16.51 15.77 18.06
C GLU A 250 17.56 16.67 17.41
N ARG A 251 17.34 17.13 16.16
CA ARG A 251 18.24 18.06 15.48
C ARG A 251 18.29 19.41 16.20
N GLU A 252 17.14 19.93 16.62
CA GLU A 252 17.05 21.17 17.39
C GLU A 252 17.76 21.06 18.76
N HIS A 253 17.52 19.99 19.50
CA HIS A 253 18.17 19.74 20.80
C HIS A 253 19.70 19.60 20.67
N ARG A 254 20.16 18.94 19.61
CA ARG A 254 21.60 18.78 19.30
C ARG A 254 22.24 20.12 18.90
N ALA A 255 21.55 20.94 18.11
CA ALA A 255 21.98 22.30 17.76
C ALA A 255 22.06 23.22 19.00
N GLY A 256 21.05 23.15 19.88
CA GLY A 256 21.01 23.91 21.13
C GLY A 256 22.16 23.60 22.09
N ARG A 257 22.53 22.31 22.25
CA ARG A 257 23.67 21.90 23.09
C ARG A 257 25.02 22.30 22.50
N GLY A 258 25.18 22.28 21.18
CA GLY A 258 26.39 22.73 20.48
C GLY A 258 26.66 24.24 20.58
N GLY A 259 25.65 25.05 20.89
CA GLY A 259 25.74 26.52 20.98
C GLY A 259 26.48 27.09 22.19
N SER A 260 27.05 26.26 23.06
CA SER A 260 27.81 26.69 24.24
C SER A 260 29.10 27.42 23.87
N ARG A 261 29.00 28.73 23.57
CA ARG A 261 30.14 29.62 23.29
C ARG A 261 31.24 29.38 24.32
N PRO A 262 32.48 29.03 23.92
CA PRO A 262 33.57 28.92 24.88
C PRO A 262 33.72 30.29 25.56
N ARG A 263 33.60 30.30 26.90
CA ARG A 263 33.78 31.50 27.71
C ARG A 263 35.10 32.14 27.28
N ARG A 264 35.06 33.37 26.74
CA ARG A 264 36.24 34.07 26.24
C ARG A 264 37.29 34.11 27.35
N GLY A 265 38.28 33.22 27.27
CA GLY A 265 39.41 33.22 28.19
C GLY A 265 40.03 34.61 28.17
N ARG A 266 40.19 35.22 29.36
CA ARG A 266 40.83 36.53 29.50
C ARG A 266 42.17 36.48 28.75
N ARG A 267 42.31 37.28 27.69
CA ARG A 267 43.58 37.39 26.96
C ARG A 267 44.69 37.68 27.97
N PRO A 268 45.79 36.90 28.01
CA PRO A 268 46.96 37.28 28.79
C PRO A 268 47.41 38.66 28.33
N ARG A 269 47.66 39.58 29.27
CA ARG A 269 48.22 40.90 28.94
C ARG A 269 49.56 40.67 28.22
N ARG A 270 49.66 41.07 26.95
CA ARG A 270 50.94 41.06 26.21
C ARG A 270 51.94 41.92 27.00
N ARG A 271 52.97 41.28 27.57
CA ARG A 271 54.14 42.02 28.08
C ARG A 271 54.79 42.75 26.90
N ARG A 272 55.18 44.01 27.09
CA ARG A 272 55.96 44.76 26.10
C ARG A 272 57.33 44.07 25.91
N PRO A 273 57.92 44.09 24.71
CA PRO A 273 59.28 43.61 24.51
C PRO A 273 60.29 44.49 25.26
N ASP A 274 61.29 43.88 25.89
CA ASP A 274 62.46 44.56 26.46
C ASP A 274 63.41 44.97 25.31
N PRO A 275 63.82 46.24 25.20
CA PRO A 275 64.71 46.70 24.11
C PRO A 275 66.11 46.09 24.09
N ARG A 276 66.54 45.33 25.11
CA ARG A 276 67.96 44.95 25.31
C ARG A 276 68.40 43.58 24.78
N ARG A 277 67.64 42.92 23.89
CA ARG A 277 68.02 41.62 23.29
C ARG A 277 68.12 41.62 21.75
N ALA A 278 68.68 42.67 21.17
CA ALA A 278 68.97 42.78 19.73
C ALA A 278 70.46 43.02 19.45
N ARG A 279 71.35 42.10 19.87
CA ARG A 279 72.76 42.00 19.42
C ARG A 279 73.44 40.72 19.93
N GLN A 280 73.42 39.65 19.13
CA GLN A 280 74.45 38.60 19.01
C GLN A 280 73.95 37.50 18.05
N GLY A 281 74.85 36.90 17.27
CA GLY A 281 74.56 35.80 16.33
C GLY A 281 74.52 36.22 14.85
N ARG A 282 75.66 36.08 14.17
CA ARG A 282 75.80 36.22 12.70
C ARG A 282 76.54 34.98 12.16
N ALA A 283 76.10 34.48 11.00
CA ALA A 283 76.72 33.40 10.19
C ALA A 283 76.60 31.96 10.78
N VAL A 284 76.71 30.84 10.04
CA VAL A 284 77.27 30.55 8.69
C VAL A 284 76.49 29.40 7.97
N ALA A 285 76.35 29.46 6.63
CA ALA A 285 76.16 28.42 5.59
C ALA A 285 75.11 27.26 5.69
N GLY A 286 74.71 26.72 4.52
CA GLY A 286 73.93 25.47 4.42
C GLY A 286 73.12 25.30 3.12
N SER A 287 73.80 24.93 2.04
CA SER A 287 73.34 24.64 0.67
C SER A 287 72.29 23.54 0.47
N GLY A 288 71.43 23.70 -0.55
CA GLY A 288 70.58 22.67 -1.18
C GLY A 288 69.48 23.33 -2.03
N ALA A 289 69.56 23.36 -3.38
CA ALA A 289 69.14 22.31 -4.33
C ALA A 289 67.69 21.81 -4.12
N ARG A 290 66.81 21.67 -5.12
CA ARG A 290 66.82 21.91 -6.59
C ARG A 290 65.34 21.84 -7.07
N GLY A 291 65.07 22.20 -8.33
CA GLY A 291 63.87 21.74 -9.05
C GLY A 291 62.74 22.76 -9.18
N GLY A 292 62.58 23.34 -10.36
CA GLY A 292 61.55 24.34 -10.64
C GLY A 292 60.59 23.92 -11.76
N ARG A 293 59.31 24.25 -11.52
CA ARG A 293 58.32 24.77 -12.48
C ARG A 293 57.72 23.83 -13.58
N PRO A 294 56.56 24.21 -14.15
CA PRO A 294 55.52 23.26 -14.57
C PRO A 294 55.26 23.23 -16.08
N SER A 295 54.35 22.35 -16.52
CA SER A 295 53.76 22.34 -17.86
C SER A 295 52.22 22.32 -17.84
N ARG A 296 51.64 22.84 -18.93
CA ARG A 296 50.20 23.03 -19.21
C ARG A 296 49.71 21.98 -20.24
N SER A 297 48.42 22.11 -20.62
CA SER A 297 47.67 21.42 -21.71
C SER A 297 47.28 19.96 -21.43
N GLY A 298 46.18 19.41 -21.95
CA GLY A 298 45.04 19.92 -22.73
C GLY A 298 43.88 18.89 -22.62
N GLY A 299 42.71 18.99 -23.26
CA GLY A 299 42.30 19.94 -24.29
C GLY A 299 41.43 19.36 -25.42
N SER A 300 40.52 18.40 -25.20
CA SER A 300 39.45 18.00 -26.15
C SER A 300 38.30 17.30 -25.37
N ARG A 301 36.99 17.44 -25.61
CA ARG A 301 36.09 17.72 -26.76
C ARG A 301 35.76 16.53 -27.68
N LEU A 302 34.45 16.23 -27.71
CA LEU A 302 33.66 15.52 -28.74
C LEU A 302 33.80 13.99 -28.78
N GLY A 303 32.78 13.22 -29.18
CA GLY A 303 31.52 13.65 -29.82
C GLY A 303 30.34 12.67 -29.71
N ALA A 304 29.23 13.05 -30.34
CA ALA A 304 27.96 12.33 -30.28
C ALA A 304 27.90 11.12 -31.21
N GLY A 305 27.18 10.07 -30.81
CA GLY A 305 26.82 8.93 -31.64
C GLY A 305 25.31 8.69 -31.63
N ARG A 306 24.59 9.21 -32.64
CA ARG A 306 23.22 8.77 -32.95
C ARG A 306 23.30 7.40 -33.64
N LEU A 307 22.50 6.43 -33.20
CA LEU A 307 22.19 5.24 -34.00
C LEU A 307 20.69 5.03 -34.09
N ARG A 308 20.23 4.71 -35.30
CA ARG A 308 18.83 4.73 -35.73
C ARG A 308 18.14 3.40 -35.45
N ALA A 309 16.83 3.47 -35.28
CA ALA A 309 15.95 2.30 -35.30
C ALA A 309 16.10 1.46 -36.58
N ARG A 310 15.94 0.14 -36.43
CA ARG A 310 15.65 -0.81 -37.50
C ARG A 310 14.65 -1.86 -37.00
N THR A 311 13.39 -1.69 -37.37
CA THR A 311 12.47 -2.82 -37.61
C THR A 311 12.88 -3.47 -38.93
N PRO A 312 12.86 -4.81 -39.04
CA PRO A 312 11.73 -5.55 -39.65
C PRO A 312 11.53 -6.94 -38.96
N VAL A 313 10.60 -7.84 -39.29
CA VAL A 313 9.34 -7.88 -40.07
C VAL A 313 8.52 -9.07 -39.53
N ARG A 314 7.22 -9.14 -39.86
CA ARG A 314 6.32 -10.27 -39.57
C ARG A 314 6.88 -11.64 -40.03
N GLY A 315 6.62 -12.67 -39.22
CA GLY A 315 6.41 -14.06 -39.60
C GLY A 315 5.14 -14.54 -38.92
#